data_AF-A0A964AJP7-F1
#
_entry.id   AF-A0A964AJP7-F1
#
_cell.length_a   1.000
_cell.length_b   1.000
_cell.length_c   1.000
_cell.angle_alpha   90.00
_cell.angle_beta   90.00
_cell.angle_gamma   90.00
#
_symmetry.space_group_name_H-M   'P 1'
#
loop_
_entity.id
_entity.type
_entity.pdbx_description
1 polymer ?
#
loop_
_entity_poly.entity_id
_entity_poly.type
_entity_poly.pdbx_seq_one_letter_code
_entity_poly.pdbx_strand_id
1 'polypeptide(L)'
;MPAKNWTRIMASFGNAEDTCKAWARLAQDGVAACDRSLQVLEQTSPNDAVPHRATLTTLEQRLSQAKSLQEQGNYAQGKTGYQAVEQGGRALWGDLNTALRAAGPSAIVQAPGGDDLLDELMKEINWDSPNDSDRAFGRAALQARYRLNEINGKLGKKAIPLLYRLFSIMPEGHTRDNDDLLILTRNDVDRNGGGSFNTRTKTARIDTSHPTGLLCSHWTGEQDDTVAPEHQLVGSASRMFDHAAVHEIGHAVDDKLTFMSRHGRGAALGGWQGVGPERIAAELGRHQGFYDAFQNDLPQDELCRYLESELKNGDKGASYKEDFTHKNAYRAASARLVELLQRAPIQEAEQIRLKIANGDEKLFFDSERRKALGKLFDALRKGLKKDGASGLLDSGTTNRMLEVGTDTIKAAIMDGTPVQASIQAAGGGGPAPMPAPDWGALKSHEAAKTARYLNKRKGDGGLYNEGAAGAQRCLAGDNVCHVSAAGDWFLYRFEARKLMVSNYQFNAPPEWFAELYAMYYLGRLPQGHPAQRWLDDIVHETITDAQEQQQRLAQ
;
A
#
# COMPACT_ATOMS: atom_id res chain seq x y z
N MET A 1 15.00 9.74 -37.53
CA MET A 1 15.94 8.72 -38.10
C MET A 1 17.20 8.71 -37.24
N PRO A 2 17.54 7.61 -36.55
CA PRO A 2 18.75 7.55 -35.74
C PRO A 2 20.00 7.50 -36.65
N ALA A 3 20.45 8.69 -37.06
CA ALA A 3 21.51 8.94 -38.04
C ALA A 3 22.91 8.59 -37.55
N LYS A 4 23.12 8.57 -36.23
CA LYS A 4 24.45 8.72 -35.63
C LYS A 4 25.37 7.50 -35.80
N ASN A 5 24.84 6.33 -36.17
CA ASN A 5 25.64 5.10 -36.30
C ASN A 5 25.81 4.62 -37.75
N TRP A 6 25.05 5.14 -38.72
CA TRP A 6 24.98 4.55 -40.05
C TRP A 6 26.16 4.90 -40.96
N THR A 7 26.68 6.13 -40.89
CA THR A 7 27.85 6.54 -41.70
C THR A 7 29.08 5.65 -41.44
N ARG A 8 29.19 5.12 -40.21
CA ARG A 8 30.31 4.25 -39.78
C ARG A 8 30.12 2.79 -40.22
N ILE A 9 28.88 2.29 -40.24
CA ILE A 9 28.53 0.95 -40.74
C ILE A 9 28.62 0.89 -42.27
N MET A 10 28.29 1.98 -42.96
CA MET A 10 28.31 2.02 -44.43
C MET A 10 29.73 2.05 -45.01
N ALA A 11 30.74 2.40 -44.19
CA ALA A 11 32.15 2.38 -44.58
C ALA A 11 32.74 0.95 -44.65
N SER A 12 32.05 -0.07 -44.13
CA SER A 12 32.56 -1.45 -44.06
C SER A 12 32.01 -2.42 -45.11
N PHE A 13 31.15 -1.99 -46.04
CA PHE A 13 30.61 -2.88 -47.07
C PHE A 13 31.56 -3.06 -48.26
N GLY A 14 31.71 -4.30 -48.71
CA GLY A 14 32.80 -4.75 -49.58
C GLY A 14 32.63 -4.44 -51.08
N ASN A 15 31.42 -4.27 -51.60
CA ASN A 15 31.19 -3.97 -53.02
C ASN A 15 30.09 -2.89 -53.24
N ALA A 16 30.01 -2.37 -54.47
CA ALA A 16 29.10 -1.29 -54.85
C ALA A 16 27.62 -1.70 -54.76
N GLU A 17 27.30 -2.96 -55.01
CA GLU A 17 25.95 -3.51 -54.94
C GLU A 17 25.44 -3.55 -53.49
N ASP A 18 26.22 -4.10 -52.56
CA ASP A 18 25.87 -4.17 -51.14
C ASP A 18 25.69 -2.78 -50.55
N THR A 19 26.57 -1.85 -50.91
CA THR A 19 26.45 -0.45 -50.52
C THR A 19 25.18 0.18 -51.07
N CYS A 20 24.85 -0.08 -52.35
CA CYS A 20 23.63 0.43 -52.98
C CYS A 20 22.37 -0.12 -52.31
N LYS A 21 22.30 -1.43 -52.04
CA LYS A 21 21.19 -2.09 -51.31
C LYS A 21 20.99 -1.52 -49.91
N ALA A 22 22.08 -1.27 -49.18
CA ALA A 22 21.98 -0.67 -47.85
C ALA A 22 21.43 0.77 -47.90
N TRP A 23 21.85 1.58 -48.89
CA TRP A 23 21.25 2.90 -49.13
C TRP A 23 19.79 2.82 -49.57
N ALA A 24 19.43 1.82 -50.38
CA ALA A 24 18.05 1.59 -50.81
C ALA A 24 17.11 1.41 -49.61
N ARG A 25 17.53 0.59 -48.63
CA ARG A 25 16.76 0.35 -47.41
C ARG A 25 16.58 1.63 -46.58
N LEU A 26 17.67 2.39 -46.38
CA LEU A 26 17.60 3.66 -45.64
C LEU A 26 16.67 4.68 -46.29
N ALA A 27 16.75 4.82 -47.62
CA ALA A 27 15.88 5.72 -48.37
C ALA A 27 14.41 5.30 -48.30
N GLN A 28 14.12 4.00 -48.39
CA GLN A 28 12.77 3.45 -48.24
C GLN A 28 12.21 3.69 -46.84
N ASP A 29 12.96 3.34 -45.79
CA ASP A 29 12.55 3.53 -44.40
C ASP A 29 12.29 5.02 -44.11
N GLY A 30 13.08 5.92 -44.72
CA GLY A 30 12.92 7.36 -44.62
C GLY A 30 11.65 7.92 -45.23
N VAL A 31 11.39 7.57 -46.50
CA VAL A 31 10.16 7.97 -47.18
C VAL A 31 8.94 7.43 -46.42
N ALA A 32 9.00 6.18 -45.95
CA ALA A 32 7.91 5.58 -45.17
C ALA A 32 7.69 6.29 -43.82
N ALA A 33 8.75 6.71 -43.12
CA ALA A 33 8.62 7.49 -41.90
C ALA A 33 7.99 8.87 -42.15
N CYS A 34 8.42 9.58 -43.21
CA CYS A 34 7.83 10.85 -43.60
C CYS A 34 6.34 10.71 -43.98
N ASP A 35 5.96 9.66 -44.70
CA ASP A 35 4.55 9.43 -45.05
C ASP A 35 3.69 9.18 -43.81
N ARG A 36 4.10 8.32 -42.88
CA ARG A 36 3.37 8.11 -41.61
C ARG A 36 3.21 9.40 -40.81
N SER A 37 4.28 10.18 -40.67
CA SER A 37 4.24 11.48 -40.01
C SER A 37 3.30 12.46 -40.69
N LEU A 38 3.28 12.47 -42.02
CA LEU A 38 2.39 13.32 -42.78
C LEU A 38 0.93 12.90 -42.63
N GLN A 39 0.63 11.60 -42.61
CA GLN A 39 -0.73 11.09 -42.37
C GLN A 39 -1.26 11.53 -41.00
N VAL A 40 -0.42 11.48 -39.95
CA VAL A 40 -0.78 12.01 -38.62
C VAL A 40 -0.98 13.53 -38.69
N LEU A 41 -0.06 14.26 -39.32
CA LEU A 41 -0.15 15.70 -39.45
C LEU A 41 -1.40 16.15 -40.22
N GLU A 42 -1.82 15.44 -41.27
CA GLU A 42 -3.03 15.71 -42.03
C GLU A 42 -4.30 15.63 -41.18
N GLN A 43 -4.30 14.78 -40.15
CA GLN A 43 -5.43 14.66 -39.23
C GLN A 43 -5.39 15.72 -38.13
N THR A 44 -4.19 16.09 -37.65
CA THR A 44 -4.03 17.01 -36.52
C THR A 44 -3.96 18.47 -36.94
N SER A 45 -3.40 18.77 -38.12
CA SER A 45 -3.26 20.10 -38.71
C SER A 45 -3.26 20.02 -40.25
N PRO A 46 -4.43 19.85 -40.88
CA PRO A 46 -4.55 19.65 -42.33
C PRO A 46 -3.87 20.74 -43.18
N ASN A 47 -3.94 22.00 -42.73
CA ASN A 47 -3.35 23.13 -43.46
C ASN A 47 -1.82 23.09 -43.46
N ASP A 48 -1.21 22.67 -42.35
CA ASP A 48 0.25 22.56 -42.24
C ASP A 48 0.79 21.36 -43.03
N ALA A 49 -0.04 20.36 -43.32
CA ALA A 49 0.35 19.18 -44.09
C ALA A 49 0.52 19.45 -45.60
N VAL A 50 -0.24 20.40 -46.17
CA VAL A 50 -0.29 20.65 -47.62
C VAL A 50 1.09 20.86 -48.26
N PRO A 51 1.98 21.70 -47.72
CA PRO A 51 3.32 21.91 -48.31
C PRO A 51 4.19 20.65 -48.28
N HIS A 52 4.00 19.79 -47.28
CA HIS A 52 4.84 18.60 -47.07
C HIS A 52 4.46 17.45 -48.02
N ARG A 53 3.20 17.35 -48.43
CA ARG A 53 2.72 16.32 -49.38
C ARG A 53 3.41 16.40 -50.73
N ALA A 54 3.58 17.60 -51.28
CA ALA A 54 4.28 17.81 -52.55
C ALA A 54 5.76 17.36 -52.48
N THR A 55 6.42 17.65 -51.36
CA THR A 55 7.82 17.24 -51.10
C THR A 55 7.93 15.71 -51.01
N LEU A 56 7.03 15.05 -50.29
CA LEU A 56 7.00 13.59 -50.18
C LEU A 56 6.85 12.91 -51.54
N THR A 57 5.90 13.37 -52.36
CA THR A 57 5.70 12.84 -53.73
C THR A 57 6.96 12.96 -54.60
N THR A 58 7.70 14.07 -54.46
CA THR A 58 8.98 14.23 -55.17
C THR A 58 10.03 13.20 -54.70
N LEU A 59 10.06 12.89 -53.39
CA LEU A 59 10.97 11.88 -52.85
C LEU A 59 10.58 10.46 -53.31
N GLU A 60 9.29 10.13 -53.37
CA GLU A 60 8.80 8.85 -53.88
C GLU A 60 9.18 8.64 -55.35
N GLN A 61 9.05 9.67 -56.18
CA GLN A 61 9.47 9.63 -57.59
C GLN A 61 10.98 9.38 -57.71
N ARG A 62 11.81 10.09 -56.93
CA ARG A 62 13.26 9.89 -56.90
C ARG A 62 13.64 8.50 -56.40
N LEU A 63 12.92 7.97 -55.41
CA LEU A 63 13.12 6.63 -54.89
C LEU A 63 12.83 5.56 -55.95
N SER A 64 11.73 5.72 -56.70
CA SER A 64 11.39 4.85 -57.82
C SER A 64 12.46 4.89 -58.93
N GLN A 65 12.94 6.08 -59.28
CA GLN A 65 14.03 6.24 -60.25
C GLN A 65 15.32 5.55 -59.80
N ALA A 66 15.71 5.70 -58.53
CA ALA A 66 16.89 5.05 -57.96
C ALA A 66 16.78 3.51 -57.98
N LYS A 67 15.59 2.96 -57.68
CA LYS A 67 15.28 1.53 -57.80
C LYS A 67 15.47 1.03 -59.23
N SER A 68 14.92 1.74 -60.21
CA SER A 68 15.07 1.35 -61.62
C SER A 68 16.55 1.33 -62.06
N LEU A 69 17.36 2.29 -61.63
CA LEU A 69 18.80 2.31 -61.90
C LEU A 69 19.53 1.12 -61.26
N GLN A 70 19.17 0.75 -60.03
CA GLN A 70 19.71 -0.43 -59.37
C GLN A 70 19.34 -1.72 -60.12
N GLU A 71 18.09 -1.88 -60.56
CA GLU A 71 17.59 -3.04 -61.30
C GLU A 71 18.28 -3.20 -62.67
N GLN A 72 18.70 -2.08 -63.28
CA GLN A 72 19.49 -2.05 -64.51
C GLN A 72 20.99 -2.36 -64.29
N GLY A 73 21.40 -2.70 -63.06
CA GLY A 73 22.81 -2.94 -62.70
C GLY A 73 23.66 -1.67 -62.56
N ASN A 74 23.04 -0.49 -62.61
CA ASN A 74 23.73 0.79 -62.47
C ASN A 74 23.83 1.22 -61.00
N TYR A 75 24.53 0.40 -60.20
CA TYR A 75 24.58 0.53 -58.75
C TYR A 75 25.16 1.87 -58.26
N ALA A 76 26.09 2.47 -59.01
CA ALA A 76 26.67 3.76 -58.68
C ALA A 76 25.64 4.90 -58.77
N GLN A 77 24.91 5.00 -59.87
CA GLN A 77 23.85 6.02 -60.02
C GLN A 77 22.65 5.74 -59.11
N GLY A 78 22.28 4.46 -58.94
CA GLY A 78 21.26 4.06 -57.97
C GLY A 78 21.61 4.51 -56.55
N LYS A 79 22.86 4.29 -56.12
CA LYS A 79 23.38 4.76 -54.83
C LYS A 79 23.28 6.29 -54.71
N THR A 80 23.72 7.05 -55.70
CA THR A 80 23.59 8.52 -55.69
C THR A 80 22.13 8.97 -55.58
N GLY A 81 21.23 8.29 -56.30
CA GLY A 81 19.79 8.51 -56.19
C GLY A 81 19.25 8.28 -54.78
N TYR A 82 19.59 7.15 -54.14
CA TYR A 82 19.20 6.86 -52.77
C TYR A 82 19.78 7.84 -51.75
N GLN A 83 21.01 8.30 -51.92
CA GLN A 83 21.61 9.34 -51.07
C GLN A 83 20.84 10.67 -51.17
N ALA A 84 20.41 11.05 -52.37
CA ALA A 84 19.61 12.26 -52.57
C ALA A 84 18.20 12.13 -51.95
N VAL A 85 17.58 10.95 -52.03
CA VAL A 85 16.31 10.65 -51.34
C VAL A 85 16.49 10.74 -49.83
N GLU A 86 17.57 10.16 -49.31
CA GLU A 86 17.85 10.17 -47.87
C GLU A 86 18.07 11.60 -47.33
N GLN A 87 18.87 12.41 -48.03
CA GLN A 87 19.09 13.81 -47.66
C GLN A 87 17.78 14.61 -47.70
N GLY A 88 16.98 14.41 -48.75
CA GLY A 88 15.67 15.06 -48.87
C GLY A 88 14.68 14.60 -47.79
N GLY A 89 14.66 13.30 -47.46
CA GLY A 89 13.86 12.74 -46.38
C GLY A 89 14.24 13.29 -45.01
N ARG A 90 15.54 13.52 -44.75
CA ARG A 90 16.01 14.18 -43.52
C ARG A 90 15.51 15.61 -43.42
N ALA A 91 15.55 16.37 -44.51
CA ALA A 91 15.05 17.74 -44.54
C ALA A 91 13.54 17.76 -44.26
N LEU A 92 12.77 16.95 -44.99
CA LEU A 92 11.32 16.82 -44.80
C LEU A 92 10.96 16.37 -43.38
N TRP A 93 11.71 15.42 -42.81
CA TRP A 93 11.52 14.99 -41.42
C TRP A 93 11.73 16.13 -40.43
N GLY A 94 12.73 17.00 -40.65
CA GLY A 94 12.96 18.19 -39.81
C GLY A 94 11.76 19.14 -39.81
N ASP A 95 11.19 19.38 -40.98
CA ASP A 95 10.00 20.23 -41.14
C ASP A 95 8.76 19.58 -40.49
N LEU A 96 8.51 18.30 -40.76
CA LEU A 96 7.40 17.53 -40.18
C LEU A 96 7.49 17.45 -38.65
N ASN A 97 8.68 17.20 -38.11
CA ASN A 97 8.91 17.19 -36.65
C ASN A 97 8.56 18.54 -36.04
N THR A 98 8.92 19.65 -36.69
CA THR A 98 8.56 20.99 -36.24
C THR A 98 7.04 21.21 -36.24
N ALA A 99 6.36 20.83 -37.33
CA ALA A 99 4.90 20.94 -37.45
C ALA A 99 4.15 20.05 -36.45
N LEU A 100 4.56 18.79 -36.28
CA LEU A 100 3.99 17.86 -35.30
C LEU A 100 4.16 18.36 -33.87
N ARG A 101 5.35 18.88 -33.52
CA ARG A 101 5.57 19.48 -32.20
C ARG A 101 4.67 20.68 -31.93
N ALA A 102 4.35 21.46 -32.98
CA ALA A 102 3.40 22.56 -32.89
C ALA A 102 1.95 22.07 -32.72
N ALA A 103 1.56 20.97 -33.38
CA ALA A 103 0.25 20.33 -33.19
C ALA A 103 0.06 19.79 -31.77
N GLY A 104 1.15 19.31 -31.15
CA GLY A 104 1.21 18.94 -29.75
C GLY A 104 0.89 17.45 -29.48
N PRO A 105 1.39 16.87 -28.38
CA PRO A 105 1.32 15.42 -28.15
C PRO A 105 -0.10 14.85 -28.07
N SER A 106 -1.04 15.57 -27.47
CA SER A 106 -2.43 15.10 -27.36
C SER A 106 -3.10 14.93 -28.71
N ALA A 107 -2.80 15.80 -29.69
CA ALA A 107 -3.33 15.64 -31.04
C ALA A 107 -2.68 14.44 -31.74
N ILE A 108 -1.36 14.29 -31.59
CA ILE A 108 -0.58 13.19 -32.18
C ILE A 108 -1.16 11.84 -31.75
N VAL A 109 -1.33 11.57 -30.44
CA VAL A 109 -1.78 10.26 -29.94
C VAL A 109 -3.22 9.89 -30.31
N GLN A 110 -4.03 10.84 -30.80
CA GLN A 110 -5.39 10.58 -31.27
C GLN A 110 -5.42 10.09 -32.73
N ALA A 111 -4.35 10.33 -33.49
CA ALA A 111 -4.23 9.83 -34.85
C ALA A 111 -3.82 8.35 -34.86
N PRO A 112 -4.30 7.54 -35.84
CA PRO A 112 -3.80 6.18 -36.04
C PRO A 112 -2.28 6.16 -36.24
N GLY A 113 -1.59 5.31 -35.46
CA GLY A 113 -0.11 5.26 -35.45
C GLY A 113 0.56 6.44 -34.72
N GLY A 114 -0.21 7.31 -34.08
CA GLY A 114 0.27 8.46 -33.34
C GLY A 114 1.17 8.12 -32.15
N ASP A 115 0.91 7.01 -31.46
CA ASP A 115 1.71 6.58 -30.32
C ASP A 115 3.16 6.26 -30.72
N ASP A 116 3.33 5.42 -31.76
CA ASP A 116 4.65 5.07 -32.30
C ASP A 116 5.40 6.31 -32.77
N LEU A 117 4.70 7.23 -33.43
CA LEU A 117 5.27 8.49 -33.87
C LEU A 117 5.70 9.37 -32.70
N LEU A 118 4.90 9.45 -31.64
CA LEU A 118 5.27 10.21 -30.44
C LEU A 118 6.52 9.61 -29.76
N ASP A 119 6.61 8.28 -29.68
CA ASP A 119 7.78 7.57 -29.15
C ASP A 119 9.03 7.86 -29.98
N GLU A 120 8.91 7.95 -31.32
CA GLU A 120 9.99 8.37 -32.22
C GLU A 120 10.41 9.82 -31.97
N LEU A 121 9.46 10.74 -31.84
CA LEU A 121 9.73 12.17 -31.58
C LEU A 121 10.45 12.37 -30.24
N MET A 122 10.07 11.61 -29.21
CA MET A 122 10.70 11.65 -27.88
C MET A 122 12.17 11.22 -27.89
N LYS A 123 12.55 10.29 -28.78
CA LYS A 123 13.95 9.86 -28.97
C LYS A 123 14.82 10.94 -29.62
N GLU A 124 14.22 11.83 -30.40
CA GLU A 124 14.92 12.91 -31.14
C GLU A 124 15.06 14.20 -30.32
N ILE A 125 14.44 14.29 -29.13
CA ILE A 125 14.60 15.46 -28.25
C ILE A 125 16.04 15.57 -27.76
N ASN A 126 16.63 16.76 -27.93
CA ASN A 126 17.90 17.11 -27.31
C ASN A 126 17.68 17.52 -25.85
N TRP A 127 17.63 16.54 -24.95
CA TRP A 127 17.38 16.78 -23.53
C TRP A 127 18.42 17.69 -22.85
N ASP A 128 19.62 17.83 -23.41
CA ASP A 128 20.62 18.75 -22.88
C ASP A 128 20.42 20.21 -23.30
N SER A 129 19.51 20.45 -24.25
CA SER A 129 19.11 21.79 -24.66
C SER A 129 18.59 22.60 -23.47
N PRO A 130 19.01 23.87 -23.32
CA PRO A 130 18.42 24.76 -22.32
C PRO A 130 16.96 25.12 -22.65
N ASN A 131 16.48 24.81 -23.86
CA ASN A 131 15.17 25.19 -24.36
C ASN A 131 14.03 24.63 -23.50
N ASP A 132 13.13 25.52 -23.07
CA ASP A 132 11.95 25.20 -22.28
C ASP A 132 10.89 24.46 -23.11
N SER A 133 10.87 24.66 -24.44
CA SER A 133 9.88 24.03 -25.31
C SER A 133 10.05 22.52 -25.42
N ASP A 134 11.28 22.00 -25.42
CA ASP A 134 11.55 20.55 -25.42
C ASP A 134 11.05 19.89 -24.13
N ARG A 135 11.23 20.57 -22.99
CA ARG A 135 10.74 20.07 -21.69
C ARG A 135 9.22 20.14 -21.61
N ALA A 136 8.61 21.20 -22.12
CA ALA A 136 7.16 21.34 -22.19
C ALA A 136 6.54 20.26 -23.07
N PHE A 137 7.10 20.05 -24.28
CA PHE A 137 6.67 18.97 -25.18
C PHE A 137 6.85 17.60 -24.53
N GLY A 138 8.00 17.34 -23.91
CA GLY A 138 8.27 16.08 -23.23
C GLY A 138 7.31 15.76 -22.08
N ARG A 139 6.95 16.76 -21.27
CA ARG A 139 5.94 16.61 -20.21
C ARG A 139 4.56 16.32 -20.81
N ALA A 140 4.15 17.09 -21.81
CA ALA A 140 2.87 16.87 -22.49
C ALA A 140 2.82 15.51 -23.20
N ALA A 141 3.95 15.02 -23.72
CA ALA A 141 4.07 13.72 -24.34
C ALA A 141 3.92 12.59 -23.33
N LEU A 142 4.58 12.68 -22.17
CA LEU A 142 4.39 11.72 -21.08
C LEU A 142 2.92 11.69 -20.63
N GLN A 143 2.28 12.85 -20.53
CA GLN A 143 0.88 12.95 -20.13
C GLN A 143 -0.07 12.33 -21.16
N ALA A 144 0.07 12.68 -22.43
CA ALA A 144 -0.77 12.21 -23.50
C ALA A 144 -0.59 10.71 -23.77
N ARG A 145 0.66 10.24 -23.85
CA ARG A 145 1.01 8.85 -24.19
C ARG A 145 0.48 7.84 -23.18
N TYR A 146 0.46 8.21 -21.91
CA TYR A 146 0.05 7.34 -20.81
C TYR A 146 -1.24 7.78 -20.12
N ARG A 147 -2.03 8.65 -20.78
CA ARG A 147 -3.35 9.12 -20.34
C ARG A 147 -3.39 9.61 -18.87
N LEU A 148 -2.32 10.26 -18.44
CA LEU A 148 -2.27 10.86 -17.11
C LEU A 148 -3.16 12.11 -17.08
N ASN A 149 -4.02 12.22 -16.07
CA ASN A 149 -4.82 13.41 -15.85
C ASN A 149 -3.94 14.60 -15.50
N GLU A 150 -2.93 14.37 -14.66
CA GLU A 150 -2.04 15.41 -14.18
C GLU A 150 -0.60 14.93 -14.01
N ILE A 151 0.33 15.85 -14.28
CA ILE A 151 1.74 15.66 -13.98
C ILE A 151 2.24 16.87 -13.17
N ASN A 152 2.52 16.64 -11.90
CA ASN A 152 2.85 17.65 -10.91
C ASN A 152 4.34 17.63 -10.52
N GLY A 153 4.81 18.76 -9.99
CA GLY A 153 6.17 18.91 -9.47
C GLY A 153 7.26 19.12 -10.53
N LYS A 154 8.52 19.00 -10.10
CA LYS A 154 9.72 19.37 -10.85
C LYS A 154 10.22 18.22 -11.72
N LEU A 155 9.71 18.11 -12.94
CA LEU A 155 10.29 17.22 -13.95
C LEU A 155 11.34 17.96 -14.77
N GLY A 156 12.61 17.75 -14.42
CA GLY A 156 13.75 18.29 -15.15
C GLY A 156 14.11 17.47 -16.39
N LYS A 157 15.10 17.96 -17.14
CA LYS A 157 15.58 17.35 -18.39
C LYS A 157 16.03 15.89 -18.31
N LYS A 158 16.35 15.39 -17.11
CA LYS A 158 16.74 13.98 -16.90
C LYS A 158 15.57 13.09 -16.48
N ALA A 159 14.61 13.64 -15.73
CA ALA A 159 13.51 12.87 -15.17
C ALA A 159 12.47 12.49 -16.23
N ILE A 160 12.13 13.42 -17.14
CA ILE A 160 11.15 13.19 -18.21
C ILE A 160 11.52 12.01 -19.11
N PRO A 161 12.70 11.97 -19.77
CA PRO A 161 13.05 10.85 -20.64
C PRO A 161 13.17 9.53 -19.88
N LEU A 162 13.57 9.59 -18.60
CA LEU A 162 13.71 8.42 -17.76
C LEU A 162 12.34 7.82 -17.41
N LEU A 163 11.39 8.64 -16.97
CA LEU A 163 10.00 8.19 -16.72
C LEU A 163 9.37 7.66 -17.99
N TYR A 164 9.54 8.36 -19.12
CA TYR A 164 9.00 7.91 -20.40
C TYR A 164 9.52 6.51 -20.77
N ARG A 165 10.83 6.27 -20.60
CA ARG A 165 11.45 4.95 -20.80
C ARG A 165 10.94 3.91 -19.80
N LEU A 166 10.75 4.27 -18.53
CA LEU A 166 10.30 3.33 -17.51
C LEU A 166 8.85 2.91 -17.78
N PHE A 167 7.98 3.84 -18.17
CA PHE A 167 6.62 3.50 -18.58
C PHE A 167 6.61 2.60 -19.83
N SER A 168 7.50 2.85 -20.81
CA SER A 168 7.49 2.10 -22.07
C SER A 168 7.98 0.65 -21.96
N ILE A 169 8.62 0.24 -20.87
CA ILE A 169 9.03 -1.16 -20.66
C ILE A 169 7.95 -2.01 -20.00
N MET A 170 6.86 -1.40 -19.53
CA MET A 170 5.73 -2.09 -18.92
C MET A 170 4.58 -2.22 -19.92
N PRO A 171 3.71 -3.24 -19.79
CA PRO A 171 2.48 -3.35 -20.59
C PRO A 171 1.62 -2.10 -20.52
N GLU A 172 0.91 -1.81 -21.61
CA GLU A 172 -0.04 -0.68 -21.66
C GLU A 172 -1.10 -0.79 -20.56
N GLY A 173 -1.58 -2.01 -20.27
CA GLY A 173 -2.55 -2.29 -19.20
C GLY A 173 -2.09 -1.91 -17.78
N HIS A 174 -0.77 -1.79 -17.56
CA HIS A 174 -0.16 -1.37 -16.29
C HIS A 174 0.09 0.13 -16.24
N THR A 175 0.15 0.80 -17.40
CA THR A 175 0.50 2.21 -17.54
C THR A 175 -0.63 2.98 -18.21
N ARG A 176 -0.63 3.10 -19.53
CA ARG A 176 -1.59 3.91 -20.30
C ARG A 176 -3.06 3.57 -20.05
N ASP A 177 -3.37 2.28 -19.97
CA ASP A 177 -4.73 1.78 -19.81
C ASP A 177 -5.03 1.44 -18.34
N ASN A 178 -4.23 1.96 -17.40
CA ASN A 178 -4.42 1.80 -15.96
C ASN A 178 -5.15 3.02 -15.38
N ASP A 179 -6.44 2.85 -15.12
CA ASP A 179 -7.31 3.86 -14.48
C ASP A 179 -6.99 4.10 -13.00
N ASP A 180 -6.13 3.27 -12.41
CA ASP A 180 -5.57 3.48 -11.08
C ASP A 180 -4.21 4.21 -11.09
N LEU A 181 -3.72 4.62 -12.27
CA LEU A 181 -2.54 5.48 -12.43
C LEU A 181 -2.90 6.77 -13.18
N LEU A 182 -3.47 7.75 -12.47
CA LEU A 182 -3.98 8.97 -13.10
C LEU A 182 -3.09 10.18 -12.90
N ILE A 183 -2.34 10.24 -11.80
CA ILE A 183 -1.55 11.42 -11.45
C ILE A 183 -0.11 11.01 -11.17
N LEU A 184 0.83 11.73 -11.79
CA LEU A 184 2.26 11.57 -11.50
C LEU A 184 2.78 12.82 -10.82
N THR A 185 3.33 12.69 -9.62
CA THR A 185 3.99 13.79 -8.91
C THR A 185 5.47 13.49 -8.75
N ARG A 186 6.34 14.45 -9.08
CA ARG A 186 7.77 14.32 -8.81
C ARG A 186 8.34 15.53 -8.10
N ASN A 187 8.89 15.37 -6.91
CA ASN A 187 9.54 16.46 -6.18
C ASN A 187 11.04 16.22 -5.97
N ASP A 188 11.78 17.32 -5.90
CA ASP A 188 13.12 17.33 -5.34
C ASP A 188 13.02 17.48 -3.82
N VAL A 189 13.66 16.58 -3.07
CA VAL A 189 13.67 16.62 -1.59
C VAL A 189 15.11 16.69 -1.08
N ASP A 190 15.38 17.49 -0.07
CA ASP A 190 16.77 17.75 0.36
C ASP A 190 17.45 16.56 1.06
N ARG A 191 16.69 15.52 1.45
CA ARG A 191 17.20 14.31 2.14
C ARG A 191 16.39 13.08 1.73
N ASN A 192 17.00 11.90 1.82
CA ASN A 192 16.44 10.55 1.60
C ASN A 192 15.24 10.51 0.66
N GLY A 193 15.48 10.22 -0.61
CA GLY A 193 14.40 9.99 -1.56
C GLY A 193 13.58 8.74 -1.24
N GLY A 194 12.36 8.70 -1.75
CA GLY A 194 11.40 7.61 -1.67
C GLY A 194 10.25 7.85 -2.65
N GLY A 195 9.16 7.14 -2.45
CA GLY A 195 7.92 7.42 -3.15
C GLY A 195 6.73 7.11 -2.28
N SER A 196 5.55 7.43 -2.80
CA SER A 196 4.30 6.97 -2.22
C SER A 196 3.21 6.90 -3.28
N PHE A 197 2.31 5.94 -3.09
CA PHE A 197 1.12 5.80 -3.92
C PHE A 197 -0.12 6.10 -3.09
N ASN A 198 -0.98 6.97 -3.62
CA ASN A 198 -2.26 7.28 -3.01
C ASN A 198 -3.39 6.59 -3.79
N THR A 199 -3.97 5.54 -3.22
CA THR A 199 -5.07 4.75 -3.81
C THR A 199 -6.37 5.54 -3.98
N ARG A 200 -6.58 6.64 -3.24
CA ARG A 200 -7.79 7.47 -3.41
C ARG A 200 -7.65 8.41 -4.60
N THR A 201 -6.50 9.04 -4.76
CA THR A 201 -6.26 10.01 -5.83
C THR A 201 -5.52 9.41 -7.03
N LYS A 202 -5.24 8.10 -6.98
CA LYS A 202 -4.53 7.36 -8.04
C LYS A 202 -3.23 8.04 -8.42
N THR A 203 -2.49 8.47 -7.39
CA THR A 203 -1.31 9.32 -7.53
C THR A 203 -0.05 8.55 -7.18
N ALA A 204 0.84 8.39 -8.17
CA ALA A 204 2.21 7.94 -7.97
C ALA A 204 3.10 9.16 -7.68
N ARG A 205 3.71 9.20 -6.50
CA ARG A 205 4.59 10.28 -6.06
C ARG A 205 6.02 9.78 -5.93
N ILE A 206 6.94 10.45 -6.62
CA ILE A 206 8.37 10.12 -6.64
C ILE A 206 9.13 11.31 -6.06
N ASP A 207 9.64 11.15 -4.85
CA ASP A 207 10.37 12.20 -4.15
C ASP A 207 11.85 11.81 -4.07
N THR A 208 12.73 12.49 -4.80
CA THR A 208 14.15 12.11 -4.87
C THR A 208 15.06 13.30 -4.65
N SER A 209 16.17 13.09 -3.93
CA SER A 209 17.14 14.15 -3.66
C SER A 209 18.05 14.52 -4.82
N HIS A 210 17.94 13.81 -5.94
CA HIS A 210 18.66 14.11 -7.16
C HIS A 210 17.72 13.91 -8.36
N PRO A 211 17.85 14.69 -9.46
CA PRO A 211 17.01 14.57 -10.66
C PRO A 211 16.89 13.17 -11.28
N THR A 212 17.78 12.25 -10.91
CA THR A 212 17.82 10.84 -11.34
C THR A 212 18.09 9.87 -10.19
N GLY A 213 18.10 10.36 -8.93
CA GLY A 213 18.57 9.62 -7.77
C GLY A 213 20.08 9.31 -7.77
N LEU A 214 20.65 9.12 -6.57
CA LEU A 214 21.92 8.40 -6.40
C LEU A 214 21.67 6.89 -6.59
N LEU A 215 22.73 6.10 -6.83
CA LEU A 215 22.66 4.65 -6.62
C LEU A 215 22.30 4.44 -5.16
N CYS A 216 21.18 3.78 -4.89
CA CYS A 216 20.74 3.55 -3.52
C CYS A 216 20.96 2.09 -3.17
N SER A 217 22.10 1.80 -2.54
CA SER A 217 22.34 0.48 -1.94
C SER A 217 21.56 0.27 -0.64
N HIS A 218 21.08 1.33 0.02
CA HIS A 218 20.44 1.25 1.34
C HIS A 218 18.93 0.94 1.29
N TRP A 219 18.29 1.03 0.12
CA TRP A 219 16.86 0.71 -0.02
C TRP A 219 16.61 -0.38 -1.08
N THR A 220 17.54 -0.59 -2.01
CA THR A 220 17.39 -1.59 -3.08
C THR A 220 18.30 -2.79 -2.83
N GLY A 221 17.72 -3.89 -2.37
CA GLY A 221 18.45 -5.17 -2.23
C GLY A 221 19.09 -5.43 -0.87
N GLU A 222 18.56 -4.86 0.21
CA GLU A 222 18.79 -5.41 1.55
C GLU A 222 17.99 -6.72 1.72
N GLN A 223 18.47 -7.75 1.03
CA GLN A 223 18.01 -9.12 1.25
C GLN A 223 18.61 -9.62 2.57
N ASP A 224 17.85 -10.42 3.31
CA ASP A 224 18.41 -11.13 4.46
C ASP A 224 19.54 -12.07 4.01
N ASP A 225 20.55 -12.27 4.88
CA ASP A 225 21.62 -13.24 4.63
C ASP A 225 21.12 -14.70 4.48
N THR A 226 19.84 -14.94 4.80
CA THR A 226 19.17 -16.24 4.67
C THR A 226 18.57 -16.49 3.29
N VAL A 227 18.56 -15.50 2.40
CA VAL A 227 18.09 -15.66 1.02
C VAL A 227 19.04 -16.59 0.26
N ALA A 228 18.48 -17.64 -0.33
CA ALA A 228 19.25 -18.62 -1.08
C ALA A 228 19.97 -17.95 -2.28
N PRO A 229 21.21 -18.37 -2.63
CA PRO A 229 21.99 -17.73 -3.70
C PRO A 229 21.26 -17.60 -5.04
N GLU A 230 20.43 -18.57 -5.41
CA GLU A 230 19.63 -18.59 -6.63
C GLU A 230 18.48 -17.55 -6.65
N HIS A 231 18.12 -17.00 -5.49
CA HIS A 231 17.10 -15.95 -5.34
C HIS A 231 17.70 -14.56 -5.10
N GLN A 232 19.03 -14.45 -5.00
CA GLN A 232 19.69 -13.16 -4.80
C GLN A 232 19.53 -12.28 -6.04
N LEU A 233 19.31 -10.99 -5.81
CA LEU A 233 19.16 -10.02 -6.89
C LEU A 233 20.41 -9.96 -7.75
N VAL A 234 20.22 -9.86 -9.07
CA VAL A 234 21.31 -9.76 -10.05
C VAL A 234 21.59 -8.31 -10.45
N GLY A 235 22.79 -8.08 -10.99
CA GLY A 235 23.22 -6.77 -11.50
C GLY A 235 23.62 -5.77 -10.41
N SER A 236 23.99 -4.56 -10.84
CA SER A 236 24.30 -3.45 -9.93
C SER A 236 23.03 -2.90 -9.26
N ALA A 237 23.19 -2.21 -8.13
CA ALA A 237 22.11 -1.46 -7.50
C ALA A 237 21.38 -0.57 -8.52
N SER A 238 20.05 -0.57 -8.46
CA SER A 238 19.24 0.33 -9.28
C SER A 238 19.38 1.76 -8.77
N ARG A 239 19.10 2.73 -9.65
CA ARG A 239 18.95 4.12 -9.22
C ARG A 239 17.69 4.22 -8.37
N MET A 240 17.76 5.00 -7.29
CA MET A 240 16.58 5.20 -6.42
C MET A 240 15.37 5.71 -7.19
N PHE A 241 15.61 6.58 -8.19
CA PHE A 241 14.55 7.10 -9.03
C PHE A 241 13.86 6.01 -9.84
N ASP A 242 14.62 5.13 -10.48
CA ASP A 242 14.08 4.05 -11.31
C ASP A 242 13.28 3.06 -10.44
N HIS A 243 13.83 2.69 -9.27
CA HIS A 243 13.15 1.82 -8.31
C HIS A 243 11.87 2.46 -7.76
N ALA A 244 11.92 3.67 -7.22
CA ALA A 244 10.74 4.36 -6.71
C ALA A 244 9.67 4.52 -7.79
N ALA A 245 10.04 4.92 -9.01
CA ALA A 245 9.08 5.08 -10.09
C ALA A 245 8.35 3.77 -10.43
N VAL A 246 9.08 2.66 -10.60
CA VAL A 246 8.47 1.37 -10.94
C VAL A 246 7.73 0.77 -9.73
N HIS A 247 8.21 1.00 -8.51
CA HIS A 247 7.54 0.62 -7.27
C HIS A 247 6.18 1.30 -7.15
N GLU A 248 6.10 2.62 -7.32
CA GLU A 248 4.82 3.34 -7.24
C GLU A 248 3.84 2.93 -8.34
N ILE A 249 4.35 2.58 -9.53
CA ILE A 249 3.51 2.01 -10.60
C ILE A 249 3.06 0.60 -10.21
N GLY A 250 3.91 -0.18 -9.55
CA GLY A 250 3.57 -1.47 -8.96
C GLY A 250 2.39 -1.38 -7.99
N HIS A 251 2.32 -0.33 -7.16
CA HIS A 251 1.14 -0.10 -6.34
C HIS A 251 -0.13 0.18 -7.16
N ALA A 252 -0.05 0.98 -8.23
CA ALA A 252 -1.19 1.21 -9.11
C ALA A 252 -1.66 -0.09 -9.80
N VAL A 253 -0.73 -0.97 -10.17
CA VAL A 253 -1.04 -2.28 -10.73
C VAL A 253 -1.69 -3.20 -9.69
N ASP A 254 -1.17 -3.23 -8.45
CA ASP A 254 -1.79 -4.01 -7.37
C ASP A 254 -3.18 -3.51 -7.02
N ASP A 255 -3.41 -2.20 -7.02
CA ASP A 255 -4.73 -1.59 -6.75
C ASP A 255 -5.74 -2.02 -7.84
N LYS A 256 -5.35 -1.94 -9.12
CA LYS A 256 -6.17 -2.35 -10.26
C LYS A 256 -6.49 -3.84 -10.27
N LEU A 257 -5.49 -4.68 -10.04
CA LEU A 257 -5.65 -6.14 -10.07
C LEU A 257 -6.18 -6.68 -8.74
N THR A 258 -6.11 -5.90 -7.66
CA THR A 258 -6.31 -6.32 -6.27
C THR A 258 -5.46 -7.55 -5.90
N PHE A 259 -4.25 -7.65 -6.48
CA PHE A 259 -3.47 -8.89 -6.49
C PHE A 259 -3.16 -9.39 -5.08
N MET A 260 -2.62 -8.52 -4.21
CA MET A 260 -2.27 -8.92 -2.84
C MET A 260 -3.49 -9.21 -1.97
N SER A 261 -4.63 -8.56 -2.24
CA SER A 261 -5.90 -8.87 -1.58
C SER A 261 -6.38 -10.29 -1.93
N ARG A 262 -6.26 -10.69 -3.21
CA ARG A 262 -6.68 -12.01 -3.70
C ARG A 262 -5.69 -13.12 -3.35
N HIS A 263 -4.38 -12.84 -3.43
CA HIS A 263 -3.34 -13.88 -3.43
C HIS A 263 -2.40 -13.81 -2.23
N GLY A 264 -2.31 -12.69 -1.51
CA GLY A 264 -1.31 -12.46 -0.45
C GLY A 264 -1.35 -13.48 0.70
N ARG A 265 -2.47 -14.20 0.89
CA ARG A 265 -2.61 -15.28 1.88
C ARG A 265 -1.85 -16.57 1.48
N GLY A 266 -1.41 -16.67 0.22
CA GLY A 266 -0.62 -17.80 -0.28
C GLY A 266 0.77 -17.83 0.35
N ALA A 267 1.27 -19.02 0.67
CA ALA A 267 2.55 -19.19 1.36
C ALA A 267 3.75 -18.62 0.57
N ALA A 268 3.71 -18.72 -0.76
CA ALA A 268 4.73 -18.17 -1.65
C ALA A 268 4.71 -16.63 -1.73
N LEU A 269 3.63 -16.00 -1.26
CA LEU A 269 3.39 -14.55 -1.33
C LEU A 269 3.37 -13.90 0.06
N GLY A 270 4.09 -14.48 1.03
CA GLY A 270 4.15 -13.98 2.40
C GLY A 270 3.15 -14.63 3.36
N GLY A 271 2.04 -15.19 2.88
CA GLY A 271 1.01 -15.75 3.76
C GLY A 271 0.35 -14.70 4.65
N TRP A 272 0.19 -13.48 4.12
CA TRP A 272 -0.30 -12.31 4.82
C TRP A 272 -1.72 -12.50 5.36
N GLN A 273 -1.93 -12.04 6.58
CA GLN A 273 -3.22 -12.01 7.24
C GLN A 273 -3.37 -10.66 7.95
N GLY A 274 -4.29 -9.82 7.45
CA GLY A 274 -4.73 -8.64 8.19
C GLY A 274 -5.50 -9.07 9.44
N VAL A 275 -5.05 -8.64 10.61
CA VAL A 275 -5.61 -9.02 11.90
C VAL A 275 -5.69 -7.81 12.83
N GLY A 276 -6.39 -7.93 13.96
CA GLY A 276 -6.33 -6.94 15.02
C GLY A 276 -5.26 -7.25 16.08
N PRO A 277 -4.93 -6.27 16.95
CA PRO A 277 -3.98 -6.45 18.04
C PRO A 277 -4.37 -7.57 19.02
N GLU A 278 -5.66 -7.85 19.17
CA GLU A 278 -6.18 -8.96 19.97
C GLU A 278 -5.73 -10.32 19.44
N ARG A 279 -5.68 -10.49 18.11
CA ARG A 279 -5.19 -11.72 17.51
C ARG A 279 -3.67 -11.84 17.66
N ILE A 280 -2.94 -10.75 17.51
CA ILE A 280 -1.48 -10.72 17.76
C ILE A 280 -1.18 -11.09 19.21
N ALA A 281 -1.90 -10.52 20.17
CA ALA A 281 -1.79 -10.87 21.59
C ALA A 281 -2.07 -12.37 21.83
N ALA A 282 -3.12 -12.91 21.19
CA ALA A 282 -3.44 -14.34 21.25
C ALA A 282 -2.29 -15.22 20.73
N GLU A 283 -1.68 -14.87 19.60
CA GLU A 283 -0.55 -15.61 19.02
C GLU A 283 0.71 -15.54 19.89
N LEU A 284 1.10 -14.33 20.33
CA LEU A 284 2.24 -14.15 21.22
C LEU A 284 2.04 -14.93 22.52
N GLY A 285 0.84 -14.84 23.12
CA GLY A 285 0.57 -15.46 24.40
C GLY A 285 0.65 -16.99 24.35
N ARG A 286 0.17 -17.58 23.24
CA ARG A 286 0.22 -19.03 23.01
C ARG A 286 1.63 -19.50 22.67
N HIS A 287 2.25 -18.90 21.66
CA HIS A 287 3.48 -19.45 21.08
C HIS A 287 4.75 -19.08 21.83
N GLN A 288 4.70 -18.06 22.69
CA GLN A 288 5.82 -17.70 23.55
C GLN A 288 5.65 -18.19 25.00
N GLY A 289 4.65 -19.03 25.29
CA GLY A 289 4.45 -19.65 26.60
C GLY A 289 3.89 -18.72 27.70
N PHE A 290 3.37 -17.55 27.33
CA PHE A 290 2.83 -16.58 28.30
C PHE A 290 1.61 -17.14 29.04
N TYR A 291 0.69 -17.79 28.33
CA TYR A 291 -0.51 -18.33 28.97
C TYR A 291 -0.16 -19.46 29.93
N ASP A 292 0.75 -20.35 29.54
CA ASP A 292 1.16 -21.46 30.41
C ASP A 292 1.85 -20.96 31.68
N ALA A 293 2.65 -19.88 31.58
CA ALA A 293 3.37 -19.27 32.69
C ALA A 293 2.44 -18.61 33.72
N PHE A 294 1.31 -18.05 33.29
CA PHE A 294 0.44 -17.21 34.13
C PHE A 294 -1.01 -17.69 34.25
N GLN A 295 -1.35 -18.88 33.75
CA GLN A 295 -2.71 -19.45 33.82
C GLN A 295 -3.27 -19.59 35.23
N ASN A 296 -2.40 -19.68 36.24
CA ASN A 296 -2.79 -19.75 37.65
C ASN A 296 -2.99 -18.36 38.28
N ASP A 297 -2.43 -17.31 37.67
CA ASP A 297 -2.52 -15.93 38.17
C ASP A 297 -3.76 -15.23 37.63
N LEU A 298 -4.03 -15.42 36.33
CA LEU A 298 -5.14 -14.79 35.62
C LEU A 298 -5.78 -15.73 34.60
N PRO A 299 -7.10 -15.59 34.36
CA PRO A 299 -7.75 -16.20 33.20
C PRO A 299 -7.10 -15.78 31.88
N GLN A 300 -7.12 -16.68 30.89
CA GLN A 300 -6.48 -16.45 29.60
C GLN A 300 -6.99 -15.19 28.88
N ASP A 301 -8.27 -14.83 29.00
CA ASP A 301 -8.82 -13.62 28.38
C ASP A 301 -8.22 -12.34 28.99
N GLU A 302 -7.98 -12.32 30.31
CA GLU A 302 -7.31 -11.21 30.98
C GLU A 302 -5.83 -11.14 30.61
N LEU A 303 -5.14 -12.28 30.52
CA LEU A 303 -3.77 -12.36 30.01
C LEU A 303 -3.66 -11.84 28.56
N CYS A 304 -4.63 -12.18 27.71
CA CYS A 304 -4.70 -11.69 26.34
C CYS A 304 -4.93 -10.16 26.31
N ARG A 305 -5.86 -9.63 27.13
CA ARG A 305 -6.10 -8.17 27.24
C ARG A 305 -4.87 -7.42 27.75
N TYR A 306 -4.10 -8.03 28.66
CA TYR A 306 -2.84 -7.47 29.11
C TYR A 306 -1.87 -7.28 27.93
N LEU A 307 -1.61 -8.34 27.16
CA LEU A 307 -0.73 -8.27 25.97
C LEU A 307 -1.28 -7.29 24.91
N GLU A 308 -2.59 -7.26 24.69
CA GLU A 308 -3.23 -6.29 23.79
C GLU A 308 -2.98 -4.85 24.23
N SER A 309 -3.05 -4.57 25.53
CA SER A 309 -2.72 -3.26 26.09
C SER A 309 -1.25 -2.90 25.85
N GLU A 310 -0.32 -3.85 26.00
CA GLU A 310 1.10 -3.62 25.70
C GLU A 310 1.32 -3.33 24.21
N LEU A 311 0.61 -4.00 23.29
CA LEU A 311 0.64 -3.73 21.84
C LEU A 311 0.07 -2.34 21.50
N LYS A 312 -0.93 -1.86 22.23
CA LYS A 312 -1.59 -0.56 21.98
C LYS A 312 -0.85 0.61 22.64
N ASN A 313 -0.42 0.43 23.89
CA ASN A 313 0.04 1.50 24.78
C ASN A 313 1.55 1.44 25.08
N GLY A 314 2.24 0.35 24.75
CA GLY A 314 3.67 0.17 25.03
C GLY A 314 4.00 0.27 26.52
N ASP A 315 5.11 0.93 26.87
CA ASP A 315 5.54 1.13 28.26
C ASP A 315 4.58 2.01 29.09
N LYS A 316 3.58 2.64 28.46
CA LYS A 316 2.52 3.39 29.17
C LYS A 316 1.45 2.46 29.78
N GLY A 317 1.69 1.15 29.85
CA GLY A 317 0.82 0.08 30.37
C GLY A 317 0.28 0.23 31.81
N ALA A 318 0.48 1.39 32.45
CA ALA A 318 -0.29 1.82 33.62
C ALA A 318 -1.81 1.65 33.37
N SER A 319 -2.28 1.85 32.13
CA SER A 319 -3.71 1.78 31.78
C SER A 319 -4.35 0.42 32.06
N TYR A 320 -3.71 -0.72 31.76
CA TYR A 320 -4.34 -2.03 32.02
C TYR A 320 -4.26 -2.40 33.50
N LYS A 321 -3.14 -2.13 34.18
CA LYS A 321 -3.03 -2.37 35.62
C LYS A 321 -4.06 -1.56 36.40
N GLU A 322 -4.25 -0.29 36.04
CA GLU A 322 -5.24 0.60 36.64
C GLU A 322 -6.68 0.15 36.31
N ASP A 323 -6.97 -0.18 35.06
CA ASP A 323 -8.27 -0.71 34.63
C ASP A 323 -8.59 -2.04 35.34
N PHE A 324 -7.62 -2.96 35.41
CA PHE A 324 -7.73 -4.20 36.17
C PHE A 324 -8.00 -3.93 37.64
N THR A 325 -7.25 -3.03 38.26
CA THR A 325 -7.42 -2.68 39.68
C THR A 325 -8.81 -2.12 39.93
N HIS A 326 -9.30 -1.21 39.07
CA HIS A 326 -10.67 -0.68 39.16
C HIS A 326 -11.73 -1.75 38.94
N LYS A 327 -11.61 -2.59 37.91
CA LYS A 327 -12.55 -3.69 37.63
C LYS A 327 -12.56 -4.70 38.77
N ASN A 328 -11.42 -5.00 39.36
CA ASN A 328 -11.31 -5.94 40.45
C ASN A 328 -11.85 -5.37 41.76
N ALA A 329 -11.61 -4.08 42.04
CA ALA A 329 -12.24 -3.35 43.13
C ALA A 329 -13.76 -3.32 42.96
N TYR A 330 -14.26 -3.15 41.74
CA TYR A 330 -15.68 -3.24 41.43
C TYR A 330 -16.24 -4.65 41.68
N ARG A 331 -15.55 -5.72 41.26
CA ARG A 331 -15.94 -7.11 41.55
C ARG A 331 -16.00 -7.38 43.06
N ALA A 332 -14.99 -6.94 43.80
CA ALA A 332 -14.95 -7.05 45.26
C ALA A 332 -16.10 -6.27 45.92
N ALA A 333 -16.35 -5.04 45.47
CA ALA A 333 -17.45 -4.21 45.96
C ALA A 333 -18.81 -4.83 45.64
N SER A 334 -19.00 -5.43 44.45
CA SER A 334 -20.24 -6.13 44.07
C SER A 334 -20.46 -7.37 44.92
N ALA A 335 -19.43 -8.19 45.11
CA ALA A 335 -19.50 -9.37 45.99
C ALA A 335 -19.83 -8.97 47.44
N ARG A 336 -19.19 -7.90 47.94
CA ARG A 336 -19.47 -7.36 49.28
C ARG A 336 -20.85 -6.72 49.38
N LEU A 337 -21.32 -6.06 48.33
CA LEU A 337 -22.68 -5.53 48.27
C LEU A 337 -23.69 -6.68 48.39
N VAL A 338 -23.51 -7.78 47.66
CA VAL A 338 -24.34 -8.99 47.80
C VAL A 338 -24.30 -9.53 49.23
N GLU A 339 -23.13 -9.59 49.87
CA GLU A 339 -23.01 -10.03 51.27
C GLU A 339 -23.71 -9.06 52.26
N LEU A 340 -23.51 -7.75 52.12
CA LEU A 340 -24.15 -6.74 52.96
C LEU A 340 -25.66 -6.71 52.79
N LEU A 341 -26.10 -6.90 51.54
CA LEU A 341 -27.50 -7.05 51.20
C LEU A 341 -28.06 -8.28 51.93
N GLN A 342 -27.39 -9.42 51.96
CA GLN A 342 -27.83 -10.61 52.71
C GLN A 342 -27.94 -10.44 54.26
N ARG A 343 -27.58 -9.29 54.85
CA ARG A 343 -27.73 -9.01 56.29
C ARG A 343 -29.12 -8.45 56.66
N ALA A 344 -29.32 -8.14 57.94
CA ALA A 344 -30.58 -7.66 58.55
C ALA A 344 -31.41 -6.62 57.75
N PRO A 345 -30.82 -5.66 57.00
CA PRO A 345 -31.58 -4.73 56.17
C PRO A 345 -32.44 -5.38 55.07
N ILE A 346 -32.04 -6.52 54.47
CA ILE A 346 -32.93 -7.26 53.54
C ILE A 346 -34.09 -7.89 54.29
N GLN A 347 -33.84 -8.44 55.48
CA GLN A 347 -34.94 -9.01 56.27
C GLN A 347 -35.97 -7.93 56.58
N GLU A 348 -35.53 -6.72 56.94
CA GLU A 348 -36.43 -5.57 57.11
C GLU A 348 -37.14 -5.17 55.80
N ALA A 349 -36.43 -5.11 54.68
CA ALA A 349 -37.02 -4.79 53.37
C ALA A 349 -38.03 -5.85 52.90
N GLU A 350 -37.74 -7.13 53.10
CA GLU A 350 -38.60 -8.26 52.80
C GLU A 350 -39.81 -8.28 53.74
N GLN A 351 -39.65 -7.93 55.02
CA GLN A 351 -40.76 -7.74 55.95
C GLN A 351 -41.65 -6.55 55.53
N ILE A 352 -41.08 -5.45 55.02
CA ILE A 352 -41.85 -4.33 54.45
C ILE A 352 -42.61 -4.80 53.20
N ARG A 353 -41.96 -5.57 52.29
CA ARG A 353 -42.61 -6.15 51.11
C ARG A 353 -43.77 -7.05 51.51
N LEU A 354 -43.58 -7.95 52.47
CA LEU A 354 -44.61 -8.85 52.98
C LEU A 354 -45.76 -8.08 53.64
N LYS A 355 -45.48 -7.01 54.39
CA LYS A 355 -46.53 -6.13 54.94
C LYS A 355 -47.36 -5.45 53.84
N ILE A 356 -46.72 -4.98 52.77
CA ILE A 356 -47.42 -4.41 51.61
C ILE A 356 -48.27 -5.48 50.91
N ALA A 357 -47.69 -6.66 50.63
CA ALA A 357 -48.38 -7.76 49.96
C ALA A 357 -49.58 -8.29 50.78
N ASN A 358 -49.49 -8.24 52.11
CA ASN A 358 -50.55 -8.63 53.03
C ASN A 358 -51.56 -7.50 53.32
N GLY A 359 -51.47 -6.36 52.63
CA GLY A 359 -52.47 -5.30 52.71
C GLY A 359 -52.39 -4.41 53.97
N ASP A 360 -51.21 -4.20 54.55
CA ASP A 360 -51.04 -3.25 55.66
C ASP A 360 -51.33 -1.80 55.21
N GLU A 361 -52.55 -1.33 55.51
CA GLU A 361 -53.10 -0.02 55.10
C GLU A 361 -52.23 1.18 55.54
N LYS A 362 -51.38 1.03 56.57
CA LYS A 362 -50.49 2.11 57.02
C LYS A 362 -49.32 2.37 56.07
N LEU A 363 -48.94 1.39 55.25
CA LEU A 363 -47.87 1.50 54.24
C LEU A 363 -48.39 1.86 52.85
N PHE A 364 -49.71 2.01 52.69
CA PHE A 364 -50.36 2.47 51.46
C PHE A 364 -50.07 3.95 51.16
N PHE A 365 -49.77 4.75 52.18
CA PHE A 365 -49.38 6.14 52.02
C PHE A 365 -47.91 6.26 51.58
N ASP A 366 -47.70 6.90 50.44
CA ASP A 366 -46.39 7.11 49.80
C ASP A 366 -45.34 7.74 50.74
N SER A 367 -45.76 8.54 51.72
CA SER A 367 -44.88 9.18 52.69
C SER A 367 -44.19 8.22 53.67
N GLU A 368 -44.93 7.30 54.31
CA GLU A 368 -44.35 6.32 55.24
C GLU A 368 -43.54 5.25 54.49
N ARG A 369 -43.97 4.90 53.27
CA ARG A 369 -43.21 4.04 52.36
C ARG A 369 -41.86 4.65 51.98
N ARG A 370 -41.83 5.93 51.57
CA ARG A 370 -40.58 6.66 51.26
C ARG A 370 -39.67 6.78 52.48
N LYS A 371 -40.24 6.95 53.68
CA LYS A 371 -39.48 7.04 54.93
C LYS A 371 -38.83 5.72 55.33
N ALA A 372 -39.54 4.60 55.17
CA ALA A 372 -38.99 3.26 55.40
C ALA A 372 -37.87 2.92 54.41
N LEU A 373 -38.07 3.23 53.12
CA LEU A 373 -37.03 3.10 52.09
C LEU A 373 -35.84 4.02 52.37
N GLY A 374 -36.07 5.28 52.76
CA GLY A 374 -35.01 6.23 53.12
C GLY A 374 -34.14 5.72 54.29
N LYS A 375 -34.76 5.15 55.33
CA LYS A 375 -34.03 4.52 56.45
C LYS A 375 -33.20 3.32 56.00
N LEU A 376 -33.76 2.48 55.13
CA LEU A 376 -33.04 1.35 54.54
C LEU A 376 -31.83 1.84 53.73
N PHE A 377 -31.99 2.88 52.91
CA PHE A 377 -30.90 3.48 52.14
C PHE A 377 -29.82 4.10 53.02
N ASP A 378 -30.20 4.82 54.07
CA ASP A 378 -29.25 5.35 55.03
C ASP A 378 -28.50 4.25 55.76
N ALA A 379 -29.16 3.13 56.09
CA ALA A 379 -28.52 1.97 56.71
C ALA A 379 -27.52 1.30 55.75
N LEU A 380 -27.90 1.06 54.48
CA LEU A 380 -27.01 0.52 53.45
C LEU A 380 -25.81 1.43 53.20
N ARG A 381 -26.05 2.73 53.06
CA ARG A 381 -25.02 3.74 52.83
C ARG A 381 -24.07 3.85 54.02
N LYS A 382 -24.57 3.81 55.26
CA LYS A 382 -23.75 3.80 56.48
C LYS A 382 -22.96 2.50 56.62
N GLY A 383 -23.54 1.35 56.28
CA GLY A 383 -22.85 0.05 56.27
C GLY A 383 -21.68 0.03 55.29
N LEU A 384 -21.90 0.47 54.05
CA LEU A 384 -20.85 0.57 53.03
C LEU A 384 -19.73 1.56 53.42
N LYS A 385 -20.08 2.69 54.04
CA LYS A 385 -19.08 3.65 54.55
C LYS A 385 -18.30 3.14 55.77
N LYS A 386 -18.96 2.45 56.70
CA LYS A 386 -18.36 1.96 57.96
C LYS A 386 -17.40 0.80 57.73
N ASP A 387 -17.70 -0.07 56.76
CA ASP A 387 -16.89 -1.25 56.46
C ASP A 387 -15.71 -0.96 55.49
N GLY A 388 -15.40 0.31 55.21
CA GLY A 388 -14.19 0.72 54.49
C GLY A 388 -14.27 0.70 52.96
N ALA A 389 -15.44 0.41 52.36
CA ALA A 389 -15.60 0.42 50.90
C ALA A 389 -15.34 1.81 50.27
N SER A 390 -15.47 2.89 51.05
CA SER A 390 -15.17 4.26 50.64
C SER A 390 -13.68 4.54 50.37
N GLY A 391 -12.78 3.63 50.72
CA GLY A 391 -11.35 3.72 50.37
C GLY A 391 -10.96 2.91 49.12
N LEU A 392 -11.86 2.07 48.60
CA LEU A 392 -11.59 1.14 47.48
C LEU A 392 -12.10 1.65 46.13
N LEU A 393 -13.05 2.58 46.13
CA LEU A 393 -13.67 3.15 44.94
C LEU A 393 -13.70 4.66 45.06
N ASP A 394 -13.60 5.37 43.92
CA ASP A 394 -13.91 6.79 43.90
C ASP A 394 -15.37 7.04 44.31
N SER A 395 -15.65 8.27 44.75
CA SER A 395 -16.97 8.66 45.25
C SER A 395 -18.08 8.52 44.20
N GLY A 396 -17.75 8.64 42.91
CA GLY A 396 -18.68 8.47 41.79
C GLY A 396 -19.07 7.00 41.58
N THR A 397 -18.09 6.10 41.56
CA THR A 397 -18.33 4.66 41.38
C THR A 397 -19.13 4.07 42.55
N THR A 398 -18.80 4.50 43.78
CA THR A 398 -19.58 4.11 44.98
C THR A 398 -21.04 4.55 44.87
N ASN A 399 -21.30 5.78 44.42
CA ASN A 399 -22.66 6.30 44.27
C ASN A 399 -23.44 5.55 43.16
N ARG A 400 -22.80 5.22 42.03
CA ARG A 400 -23.45 4.44 40.96
C ARG A 400 -23.85 3.03 41.41
N MET A 401 -23.00 2.34 42.16
CA MET A 401 -23.34 1.01 42.69
C MET A 401 -24.48 1.08 43.69
N LEU A 402 -24.52 2.13 44.52
CA LEU A 402 -25.63 2.42 45.42
C LEU A 402 -26.93 2.68 44.66
N GLU A 403 -26.89 3.45 43.57
CA GLU A 403 -28.05 3.73 42.71
C GLU A 403 -28.59 2.46 42.04
N VAL A 404 -27.73 1.62 41.47
CA VAL A 404 -28.14 0.34 40.84
C VAL A 404 -28.76 -0.61 41.86
N GLY A 405 -28.14 -0.77 43.04
CA GLY A 405 -28.70 -1.58 44.12
C GLY A 405 -30.04 -1.02 44.62
N THR A 406 -30.15 0.31 44.66
CA THR A 406 -31.36 1.02 45.06
C THR A 406 -32.52 0.78 44.11
N ASP A 407 -32.29 0.92 42.81
CA ASP A 407 -33.34 0.78 41.81
C ASP A 407 -33.77 -0.69 41.66
N THR A 408 -32.84 -1.63 41.83
CA THR A 408 -33.15 -3.06 41.90
C THR A 408 -34.09 -3.40 43.08
N ILE A 409 -33.80 -2.87 44.27
CA ILE A 409 -34.65 -3.10 45.46
C ILE A 409 -36.02 -2.45 45.29
N LYS A 410 -36.08 -1.22 44.75
CA LYS A 410 -37.35 -0.53 44.47
C LYS A 410 -38.21 -1.33 43.49
N ALA A 411 -37.61 -1.82 42.40
CA ALA A 411 -38.31 -2.64 41.42
C ALA A 411 -38.92 -3.89 42.08
N ALA A 412 -38.12 -4.65 42.84
CA ALA A 412 -38.56 -5.86 43.54
C ALA A 412 -39.74 -5.61 44.51
N ILE A 413 -39.72 -4.49 45.24
CA ILE A 413 -40.82 -4.15 46.15
C ILE A 413 -42.08 -3.75 45.37
N MET A 414 -41.93 -3.09 44.22
CA MET A 414 -43.04 -2.63 43.39
C MET A 414 -43.73 -3.77 42.63
N ASP A 415 -42.95 -4.71 42.10
CA ASP A 415 -43.47 -5.84 41.31
C ASP A 415 -43.81 -7.07 42.17
N GLY A 416 -43.50 -7.02 43.47
CA GLY A 416 -43.79 -8.08 44.43
C GLY A 416 -42.78 -9.24 44.40
N THR A 417 -41.74 -9.16 43.56
CA THR A 417 -40.66 -10.15 43.49
C THR A 417 -39.91 -10.20 44.81
N PRO A 418 -39.53 -11.38 45.31
CA PRO A 418 -38.68 -11.49 46.49
C PRO A 418 -37.41 -10.64 46.32
N VAL A 419 -37.13 -9.74 47.26
CA VAL A 419 -36.00 -8.79 47.16
C VAL A 419 -34.68 -9.55 46.99
N GLN A 420 -34.58 -10.71 47.64
CA GLN A 420 -33.43 -11.61 47.52
C GLN A 420 -33.22 -12.14 46.10
N ALA A 421 -34.29 -12.48 45.38
CA ALA A 421 -34.21 -13.01 44.01
C ALA A 421 -33.77 -11.93 43.03
N SER A 422 -34.28 -10.70 43.16
CA SER A 422 -33.88 -9.57 42.33
C SER A 422 -32.43 -9.14 42.59
N ILE A 423 -31.95 -9.22 43.84
CA ILE A 423 -30.56 -8.96 44.19
C ILE A 423 -29.63 -10.08 43.69
N GLN A 424 -30.06 -11.34 43.74
CA GLN A 424 -29.32 -12.43 43.12
C GLN A 424 -29.30 -12.33 41.59
N ALA A 425 -30.35 -11.83 40.96
CA ALA A 425 -30.34 -11.56 39.51
C ALA A 425 -29.45 -10.34 39.14
N ALA A 426 -29.41 -9.32 40.00
CA ALA A 426 -28.62 -8.10 39.76
C ALA A 426 -27.15 -8.20 40.20
N GLY A 427 -26.83 -9.04 41.19
CA GLY A 427 -25.49 -9.19 41.76
C GLY A 427 -24.94 -10.63 41.82
N GLY A 428 -25.78 -11.64 41.64
CA GLY A 428 -25.43 -13.06 41.76
C GLY A 428 -24.95 -13.64 40.44
N GLY A 429 -23.66 -13.45 40.15
CA GLY A 429 -22.99 -14.13 39.04
C GLY A 429 -21.75 -13.41 38.53
N GLY A 430 -21.49 -12.18 38.98
CA GLY A 430 -20.23 -11.51 38.70
C GLY A 430 -19.07 -12.39 39.18
N PRO A 431 -18.00 -12.58 38.37
CA PRO A 431 -16.86 -13.39 38.78
C PRO A 431 -16.27 -12.80 40.07
N ALA A 432 -15.82 -13.69 40.96
CA ALA A 432 -15.16 -13.29 42.20
C ALA A 432 -13.97 -12.34 41.90
N PRO A 433 -13.60 -11.45 42.83
CA PRO A 433 -12.39 -10.68 42.66
C PRO A 433 -11.21 -11.62 42.46
N MET A 434 -10.41 -11.34 41.44
CA MET A 434 -9.24 -12.13 41.08
C MET A 434 -8.07 -11.70 41.98
N PRO A 435 -7.13 -12.60 42.33
CA PRO A 435 -5.90 -12.19 42.98
C PRO A 435 -5.16 -11.18 42.11
N ALA A 436 -4.45 -10.23 42.75
CA ALA A 436 -3.58 -9.33 41.99
C ALA A 436 -2.42 -10.18 41.43
N PRO A 437 -2.19 -10.19 40.11
CA PRO A 437 -1.09 -10.96 39.53
C PRO A 437 0.26 -10.30 39.86
N ASP A 438 1.34 -11.06 39.66
CA ASP A 438 2.68 -10.47 39.66
C ASP A 438 2.89 -9.65 38.38
N TRP A 439 2.55 -8.37 38.46
CA TRP A 439 2.75 -7.42 37.36
C TRP A 439 4.21 -7.31 36.91
N GLY A 440 5.17 -7.52 37.82
CA GLY A 440 6.60 -7.51 37.50
C GLY A 440 6.99 -8.70 36.63
N ALA A 441 6.48 -9.88 36.97
CA ALA A 441 6.67 -11.10 36.19
C ALA A 441 5.98 -11.01 34.82
N LEU A 442 4.70 -10.60 34.77
CA LEU A 442 3.96 -10.39 33.51
C LEU A 442 4.73 -9.45 32.58
N LYS A 443 5.19 -8.30 33.11
CA LYS A 443 5.95 -7.31 32.34
C LYS A 443 7.29 -7.85 31.82
N SER A 444 7.96 -8.67 32.62
CA SER A 444 9.32 -9.17 32.31
C SER A 444 9.32 -10.38 31.37
N HIS A 445 8.17 -10.98 31.09
CA HIS A 445 8.05 -12.09 30.18
C HIS A 445 8.31 -11.68 28.71
N GLU A 446 8.87 -12.60 27.91
CA GLU A 446 9.23 -12.33 26.50
C GLU A 446 8.04 -11.87 25.66
N ALA A 447 6.88 -12.53 25.72
CA ALA A 447 5.66 -12.09 25.03
C ALA A 447 5.30 -10.61 25.27
N ALA A 448 5.42 -10.13 26.52
CA ALA A 448 5.15 -8.73 26.86
C ALA A 448 6.25 -7.79 26.33
N LYS A 449 7.52 -8.21 26.35
CA LYS A 449 8.63 -7.48 25.72
C LYS A 449 8.42 -7.37 24.20
N THR A 450 8.06 -8.46 23.53
CA THR A 450 7.76 -8.48 22.09
C THR A 450 6.56 -7.59 21.76
N ALA A 451 5.50 -7.63 22.56
CA ALA A 451 4.34 -6.75 22.38
C ALA A 451 4.71 -5.25 22.44
N ARG A 452 5.49 -4.84 23.46
CA ARG A 452 5.99 -3.46 23.56
C ARG A 452 6.97 -3.10 22.46
N TYR A 453 7.79 -4.06 22.05
CA TYR A 453 8.71 -3.89 20.95
C TYR A 453 7.94 -3.59 19.66
N LEU A 454 6.91 -4.38 19.33
CA LEU A 454 6.03 -4.11 18.20
C LEU A 454 5.34 -2.74 18.30
N ASN A 455 4.86 -2.35 19.49
CA ASN A 455 4.27 -1.03 19.70
C ASN A 455 5.23 0.11 19.30
N LYS A 456 6.53 -0.01 19.65
CA LYS A 456 7.57 0.96 19.32
C LYS A 456 7.96 0.98 17.84
N ARG A 457 7.55 -0.05 17.08
CA ARG A 457 7.82 -0.19 15.64
C ARG A 457 6.69 0.34 14.75
N LYS A 458 5.70 1.02 15.32
CA LYS A 458 4.71 1.78 14.54
C LYS A 458 5.40 2.98 13.87
N GLY A 459 5.20 3.16 12.56
CA GLY A 459 5.76 4.27 11.77
C GLY A 459 7.10 3.95 11.09
N ASP A 460 7.88 4.99 10.78
CA ASP A 460 9.06 4.96 9.89
C ASP A 460 10.24 4.08 10.38
N GLY A 461 10.23 3.72 11.66
CA GLY A 461 11.20 2.83 12.30
C GLY A 461 10.78 1.35 12.29
N GLY A 462 9.93 0.95 11.33
CA GLY A 462 9.26 -0.34 11.28
C GLY A 462 10.19 -1.55 11.26
N LEU A 463 9.59 -2.73 11.48
CA LEU A 463 10.29 -4.00 11.63
C LEU A 463 11.21 -4.34 10.43
N TYR A 464 10.84 -3.87 9.24
CA TYR A 464 11.61 -4.06 8.01
C TYR A 464 13.05 -3.53 8.14
N ASN A 465 13.30 -2.44 8.87
CA ASN A 465 14.65 -1.89 9.03
C ASN A 465 15.63 -2.80 9.80
N GLU A 466 15.12 -3.84 10.48
CA GLU A 466 15.94 -4.79 11.26
C GLU A 466 16.12 -6.15 10.58
N GLY A 467 15.54 -6.33 9.39
CA GLY A 467 15.57 -7.57 8.63
C GLY A 467 15.20 -8.83 9.43
N ALA A 468 15.88 -9.94 9.11
CA ALA A 468 15.66 -11.26 9.73
C ALA A 468 15.72 -11.21 11.26
N ALA A 469 16.68 -10.46 11.82
CA ALA A 469 16.87 -10.38 13.26
C ALA A 469 15.65 -9.74 13.96
N GLY A 470 15.13 -8.64 13.39
CA GLY A 470 13.89 -8.03 13.87
C GLY A 470 12.71 -8.97 13.75
N ALA A 471 12.52 -9.57 12.57
CA ALA A 471 11.44 -10.52 12.30
C ALA A 471 11.44 -11.71 13.28
N GLN A 472 12.62 -12.25 13.60
CA GLN A 472 12.77 -13.38 14.52
C GLN A 472 12.38 -13.03 15.97
N ARG A 473 12.61 -11.79 16.43
CA ARG A 473 12.15 -11.34 17.76
C ARG A 473 10.62 -11.28 17.88
N CYS A 474 9.93 -11.16 16.74
CA CYS A 474 8.48 -11.04 16.65
C CYS A 474 7.79 -12.35 16.24
N LEU A 475 8.50 -13.48 16.31
CA LEU A 475 7.97 -14.77 15.91
C LEU A 475 6.95 -15.30 16.93
N ALA A 476 5.83 -15.80 16.43
CA ALA A 476 4.79 -16.52 17.15
C ALA A 476 4.42 -17.78 16.34
N GLY A 477 5.04 -18.91 16.71
CA GLY A 477 4.98 -20.13 15.90
C GLY A 477 5.77 -19.93 14.61
N ASP A 478 5.14 -20.17 13.46
CA ASP A 478 5.76 -19.96 12.14
C ASP A 478 5.52 -18.56 11.56
N ASN A 479 4.72 -17.75 12.25
CA ASN A 479 4.32 -16.43 11.77
C ASN A 479 5.06 -15.31 12.52
N VAL A 480 5.40 -14.26 11.79
CA VAL A 480 5.88 -13.01 12.34
C VAL A 480 4.69 -12.13 12.65
N CYS A 481 4.59 -11.66 13.88
CA CYS A 481 3.70 -10.58 14.26
C CYS A 481 4.29 -9.25 13.77
N HIS A 482 3.50 -8.46 13.05
CA HIS A 482 3.98 -7.24 12.42
C HIS A 482 2.97 -6.11 12.57
N VAL A 483 3.47 -4.87 12.58
CA VAL A 483 2.68 -3.66 12.46
C VAL A 483 3.28 -2.79 11.36
N SER A 484 2.45 -2.41 10.39
CA SER A 484 2.89 -1.55 9.29
C SER A 484 3.16 -0.12 9.76
N ALA A 485 3.82 0.67 8.92
CA ALA A 485 3.97 2.10 9.15
C ALA A 485 2.62 2.82 9.37
N ALA A 486 1.54 2.36 8.73
CA ALA A 486 0.18 2.89 8.88
C ALA A 486 -0.50 2.48 10.20
N GLY A 487 0.07 1.54 10.96
CA GLY A 487 -0.47 1.05 12.22
C GLY A 487 -1.37 -0.18 12.09
N ASP A 488 -1.54 -0.72 10.89
CA ASP A 488 -2.28 -1.96 10.64
C ASP A 488 -1.46 -3.18 11.09
N TRP A 489 -2.14 -4.17 11.66
CA TRP A 489 -1.52 -5.37 12.20
C TRP A 489 -1.63 -6.54 11.24
N PHE A 490 -0.52 -7.27 11.13
CA PHE A 490 -0.41 -8.40 10.23
C PHE A 490 0.26 -9.60 10.88
N LEU A 491 -0.11 -10.78 10.40
CA LEU A 491 0.70 -11.98 10.49
C LEU A 491 1.22 -12.32 9.09
N TYR A 492 2.47 -12.74 8.97
CA TYR A 492 3.03 -13.31 7.75
C TYR A 492 3.97 -14.47 8.09
N ARG A 493 4.24 -15.37 7.16
CA ARG A 493 5.11 -16.53 7.37
C ARG A 493 6.57 -16.10 7.40
N PHE A 494 7.31 -16.44 8.45
CA PHE A 494 8.74 -16.10 8.54
C PHE A 494 9.55 -16.66 7.37
N GLU A 495 9.22 -17.89 6.96
CA GLU A 495 9.85 -18.59 5.84
C GLU A 495 9.73 -17.87 4.49
N ALA A 496 8.72 -17.03 4.30
CA ALA A 496 8.58 -16.26 3.06
C ALA A 496 9.73 -15.27 2.84
N ARG A 497 10.47 -14.90 3.90
CA ARG A 497 11.65 -14.04 3.80
C ARG A 497 12.79 -14.69 3.00
N LYS A 498 12.80 -16.02 2.84
CA LYS A 498 13.79 -16.72 1.98
C LYS A 498 13.66 -16.39 0.49
N LEU A 499 12.53 -15.81 0.08
CA LEU A 499 12.22 -15.37 -1.29
C LEU A 499 12.12 -13.85 -1.40
N MET A 500 12.62 -13.11 -0.41
CA MET A 500 12.50 -11.66 -0.40
C MET A 500 13.41 -10.99 -1.42
N VAL A 501 13.02 -9.83 -1.91
CA VAL A 501 13.89 -8.96 -2.72
C VAL A 501 14.38 -7.73 -1.96
N SER A 502 13.69 -7.35 -0.90
CA SER A 502 14.10 -6.27 0.00
C SER A 502 13.42 -6.42 1.35
N ASN A 503 14.01 -5.83 2.38
CA ASN A 503 13.40 -5.73 3.70
C ASN A 503 12.05 -5.01 3.67
N TYR A 504 11.98 -3.93 2.90
CA TYR A 504 10.80 -3.07 2.79
C TYR A 504 9.57 -3.82 2.22
N GLN A 505 9.80 -4.87 1.44
CA GLN A 505 8.77 -5.81 0.98
C GLN A 505 7.87 -6.35 2.11
N PHE A 506 8.37 -6.39 3.35
CA PHE A 506 7.63 -6.87 4.52
C PHE A 506 7.05 -5.73 5.38
N ASN A 507 6.98 -4.50 4.86
CA ASN A 507 6.30 -3.40 5.55
C ASN A 507 4.77 -3.55 5.51
N ALA A 508 4.19 -3.97 4.38
CA ALA A 508 2.76 -4.25 4.24
C ALA A 508 2.50 -5.14 3.00
N PRO A 509 1.30 -5.74 2.85
CA PRO A 509 0.99 -6.54 1.68
C PRO A 509 1.16 -5.80 0.33
N PRO A 510 0.72 -4.54 0.15
CA PRO A 510 0.94 -3.83 -1.13
C PRO A 510 2.42 -3.58 -1.46
N GLU A 511 3.23 -3.35 -0.43
CA GLU A 511 4.69 -3.19 -0.53
C GLU A 511 5.35 -4.48 -1.02
N TRP A 512 4.76 -5.62 -0.63
CA TRP A 512 5.27 -6.93 -1.03
C TRP A 512 5.27 -7.10 -2.54
N PHE A 513 4.18 -6.70 -3.19
CA PHE A 513 4.04 -6.76 -4.64
C PHE A 513 4.89 -5.70 -5.33
N ALA A 514 4.80 -4.44 -4.88
CA ALA A 514 5.48 -3.30 -5.52
C ALA A 514 7.01 -3.49 -5.59
N GLU A 515 7.62 -4.03 -4.53
CA GLU A 515 9.06 -4.33 -4.51
C GLU A 515 9.45 -5.40 -5.54
N LEU A 516 8.70 -6.50 -5.62
CA LEU A 516 8.95 -7.56 -6.60
C LEU A 516 8.73 -7.09 -8.03
N TYR A 517 7.65 -6.34 -8.25
CA TYR A 517 7.31 -5.73 -9.52
C TYR A 517 8.46 -4.81 -10.00
N ALA A 518 8.99 -3.97 -9.12
CA ALA A 518 10.14 -3.12 -9.40
C ALA A 518 11.38 -3.93 -9.78
N MET A 519 11.72 -4.99 -9.03
CA MET A 519 12.92 -5.80 -9.35
C MET A 519 12.77 -6.57 -10.66
N TYR A 520 11.56 -6.99 -11.02
CA TYR A 520 11.29 -7.67 -12.28
C TYR A 520 11.52 -6.74 -13.50
N TYR A 521 10.85 -5.58 -13.55
CA TYR A 521 11.00 -4.66 -14.70
C TYR A 521 12.36 -3.97 -14.75
N LEU A 522 13.07 -3.84 -13.63
CA LEU A 522 14.45 -3.36 -13.61
C LEU A 522 15.48 -4.44 -13.97
N GLY A 523 15.03 -5.66 -14.30
CA GLY A 523 15.91 -6.77 -14.69
C GLY A 523 16.83 -7.24 -13.57
N ARG A 524 16.42 -7.06 -12.31
CA ARG A 524 17.18 -7.44 -11.11
C ARG A 524 16.69 -8.75 -10.48
N LEU A 525 15.45 -9.14 -10.76
CA LEU A 525 14.92 -10.43 -10.31
C LEU A 525 15.61 -11.56 -11.09
N PRO A 526 16.26 -12.55 -10.45
CA PRO A 526 16.89 -13.65 -11.18
C PRO A 526 15.85 -14.50 -11.90
N GLN A 527 16.20 -15.10 -13.04
CA GLN A 527 15.29 -15.92 -13.85
C GLN A 527 14.77 -17.16 -13.09
N GLY A 528 15.55 -17.67 -12.13
CA GLY A 528 15.15 -18.80 -11.27
C GLY A 528 14.23 -18.41 -10.11
N HIS A 529 13.96 -17.12 -9.88
CA HIS A 529 13.13 -16.69 -8.76
C HIS A 529 11.69 -17.22 -8.93
N PRO A 530 11.06 -17.80 -7.89
CA PRO A 530 9.68 -18.30 -7.98
C PRO A 530 8.65 -17.25 -8.42
N ALA A 531 8.96 -15.97 -8.20
CA ALA A 531 8.10 -14.87 -8.62
C ALA A 531 8.13 -14.53 -10.11
N GLN A 532 9.16 -14.93 -10.84
CA GLN A 532 9.26 -14.69 -12.29
C GLN A 532 8.01 -15.17 -13.03
N ARG A 533 7.66 -16.44 -12.82
CA ARG A 533 6.58 -17.08 -13.54
C ARG A 533 5.23 -16.39 -13.37
N TRP A 534 4.83 -16.05 -12.15
CA TRP A 534 3.53 -15.42 -11.96
C TRP A 534 3.53 -13.94 -12.34
N LEU A 535 4.69 -13.26 -12.32
CA LEU A 535 4.82 -11.92 -12.90
C LEU A 535 4.69 -11.97 -14.42
N ASP A 536 5.26 -12.98 -15.08
CA ASP A 536 5.02 -13.26 -16.50
C ASP A 536 3.54 -13.50 -16.77
N ASP A 537 2.86 -14.30 -15.93
CA ASP A 537 1.43 -14.58 -16.07
C ASP A 537 0.59 -13.28 -15.95
N ILE A 538 0.90 -12.38 -15.00
CA ILE A 538 0.23 -11.06 -14.89
C ILE A 538 0.48 -10.20 -16.14
N VAL A 539 1.72 -10.21 -16.64
CA VAL A 539 2.07 -9.50 -17.89
C VAL A 539 1.24 -10.05 -19.05
N HIS A 540 1.08 -11.36 -19.14
CA HIS A 540 0.32 -12.00 -20.21
C HIS A 540 -1.19 -11.79 -20.11
N GLU A 541 -1.77 -11.87 -18.90
CA GLU A 541 -3.21 -11.65 -18.66
C GLU A 541 -3.61 -10.23 -19.08
N THR A 542 -2.84 -9.23 -18.67
CA THR A 542 -3.13 -7.82 -19.00
C THR A 542 -2.98 -7.50 -20.48
N ILE A 543 -2.04 -8.15 -21.19
CA ILE A 543 -1.93 -8.03 -22.65
C ILE A 543 -3.15 -8.64 -23.35
N THR A 544 -3.62 -9.79 -22.87
CA THR A 544 -4.75 -10.51 -23.49
C THR A 544 -6.05 -9.73 -23.33
N ASP A 545 -6.33 -9.23 -22.12
CA ASP A 545 -7.53 -8.41 -21.84
C ASP A 545 -7.57 -7.14 -22.69
N ALA A 546 -6.42 -6.47 -22.87
CA ALA A 546 -6.31 -5.28 -23.69
C ALA A 546 -6.59 -5.58 -25.19
N GLN A 547 -6.06 -6.70 -25.70
CA GLN A 547 -6.31 -7.14 -27.07
C GLN A 547 -7.78 -7.48 -27.30
N GLU A 548 -8.42 -8.19 -26.37
CA GLU A 548 -9.85 -8.50 -26.45
C GLU A 548 -10.72 -7.25 -26.39
N GLN A 549 -10.38 -6.29 -25.52
CA GLN A 549 -11.11 -5.02 -25.42
C GLN A 549 -10.99 -4.21 -26.73
N GLN A 550 -9.80 -4.15 -27.34
CA GLN A 550 -9.61 -3.50 -28.63
C GLN A 550 -10.43 -4.19 -29.74
N GLN A 551 -10.44 -5.53 -29.78
CA GLN A 551 -11.25 -6.28 -30.74
C GLN A 551 -12.76 -6.01 -30.56
N ARG A 552 -13.25 -5.91 -29.32
CA ARG A 552 -14.64 -5.56 -29.02
C ARG A 552 -15.01 -4.13 -29.45
N LEU A 553 -14.09 -3.17 -29.35
CA LEU A 553 -14.33 -1.79 -29.80
C LEU A 553 -14.27 -1.63 -31.33
N ALA A 554 -13.58 -2.53 -32.02
CA ALA A 554 -13.49 -2.53 -33.48
C ALA A 554 -14.68 -3.20 -34.18
N GLN A 555 -15.47 -3.99 -33.45
CA GLN A 555 -16.74 -4.60 -33.89
C GLN A 555 -17.91 -3.67 -33.63
#